data_AF-T0LRF7-F1
#
_entry.id   AF-T0LRF7-F1
#
_cell.length_a   1.000
_cell.length_b   1.000
_cell.length_c   1.000
_cell.angle_alpha   90.00
_cell.angle_beta   90.00
_cell.angle_gamma   90.00
#
_symmetry.space_group_name_H-M   'P 1'
#
loop_
_entity.id
_entity.type
_entity.pdbx_description
1 polymer ?
#
loop_
_entity_poly.entity_id
_entity_poly.type
_entity_poly.pdbx_seq_one_letter_code
_entity_poly.pdbx_strand_id
1 'polypeptide(L)'
;MAHGETTKSKTIDSATALYLFHHVFLPSHLPQESDFTPEREISLMQITRDSLGELGRHMDAGHADSIKAARVTMDYMLRAHRPLQGTVSIDELQLCSILQELSDSESIALYVKAQNAGALVTNAGDSYHFETFELSPSNQAVNTTIGRLRRTFPGSAVRVGRDEVLQSGFLETLAATLAKMGTQPAPGTLPKVKKAGQMHEETRDTAHPKIVTELLNSFLLAVGQQPLEQVRIWKNTRDEVLWEDCLHPWRRSPMWLLIRVTLQLLCRRASQSIRPEVDLYKVFMAFFIGEVLHQSIEAGLDSDVLHYMTSKLARRLEKLGSTANTSALDILYSSGAVGISQTTCPN
;
A
#
# COMPACT_ATOMS: atom_id res chain seq x y z
N MET A 1 -8.27 11.89 39.47
CA MET A 1 -8.92 10.86 38.64
C MET A 1 -9.41 11.55 37.37
N ALA A 2 -8.60 11.51 36.32
CA ALA A 2 -9.01 11.94 34.99
C ALA A 2 -9.19 10.65 34.18
N HIS A 3 -10.43 10.30 33.87
CA HIS A 3 -10.71 9.24 32.92
C HIS A 3 -10.25 9.71 31.55
N GLY A 4 -9.20 9.06 31.04
CA GLY A 4 -8.87 9.13 29.63
C GLY A 4 -10.02 8.52 28.85
N GLU A 5 -10.70 9.34 28.05
CA GLU A 5 -11.53 8.83 26.96
C GLU A 5 -10.60 8.10 26.00
N THR A 6 -10.52 6.78 26.14
CA THR A 6 -10.12 5.88 25.06
C THR A 6 -11.02 6.20 23.88
N THR A 7 -10.47 6.89 22.89
CA THR A 7 -11.10 7.14 21.60
C THR A 7 -11.40 5.76 21.03
N LYS A 8 -12.65 5.28 21.13
CA LYS A 8 -13.05 4.00 20.55
C LYS A 8 -12.74 4.08 19.06
N SER A 9 -11.77 3.28 18.62
CA SER A 9 -11.52 3.06 17.20
C SER A 9 -12.86 2.68 16.57
N LYS A 10 -13.20 3.30 15.45
CA LYS A 10 -14.46 3.05 14.76
C LYS A 10 -14.42 1.62 14.24
N THR A 11 -15.12 0.71 14.93
CA THR A 11 -15.23 -0.70 14.52
C THR A 11 -15.72 -0.76 13.07
N ILE A 12 -14.97 -1.47 12.22
CA ILE A 12 -15.31 -1.65 10.81
C ILE A 12 -16.50 -2.58 10.67
N ASP A 13 -17.27 -2.43 9.59
CA ASP A 13 -18.33 -3.38 9.29
C ASP A 13 -17.76 -4.74 8.82
N SER A 14 -18.60 -5.78 8.91
CA SER A 14 -18.25 -7.15 8.53
C SER A 14 -17.79 -7.25 7.07
N ALA A 15 -18.37 -6.46 6.16
CA ALA A 15 -17.99 -6.49 4.74
C ALA A 15 -16.57 -5.94 4.50
N THR A 16 -16.19 -4.89 5.22
CA THR A 16 -14.85 -4.30 5.21
C THR A 16 -13.85 -5.23 5.88
N ALA A 17 -14.22 -5.85 7.00
CA ALA A 17 -13.39 -6.86 7.66
C ALA A 17 -13.10 -8.05 6.72
N LEU A 18 -14.12 -8.53 5.99
CA LEU A 18 -13.97 -9.61 5.02
C LEU A 18 -13.09 -9.21 3.82
N TYR A 19 -13.21 -7.97 3.32
CA TYR A 19 -12.31 -7.42 2.31
C TYR A 19 -10.85 -7.42 2.76
N LEU A 20 -10.59 -6.97 4.00
CA LEU A 20 -9.24 -7.01 4.57
C LEU A 20 -8.75 -8.45 4.74
N PHE A 21 -9.62 -9.39 5.12
CA PHE A 21 -9.28 -10.80 5.15
C PHE A 21 -8.80 -11.30 3.78
N HIS A 22 -9.55 -11.06 2.70
CA HIS A 22 -9.14 -11.48 1.36
C HIS A 22 -7.80 -10.87 0.92
N HIS A 23 -7.59 -9.58 1.15
CA HIS A 23 -6.41 -8.89 0.60
C HIS A 23 -5.18 -8.89 1.52
N VAL A 24 -5.34 -8.80 2.84
CA VAL A 24 -4.24 -8.82 3.82
C VAL A 24 -3.87 -10.27 4.15
N PHE A 25 -4.87 -11.12 4.43
CA PHE A 25 -4.66 -12.49 4.87
C PHE A 25 -4.48 -13.49 3.72
N LEU A 26 -5.07 -13.22 2.55
CA LEU A 26 -4.95 -14.06 1.36
C LEU A 26 -5.21 -15.55 1.73
N PRO A 27 -6.45 -15.89 2.10
CA PRO A 27 -6.88 -17.27 2.38
C PRO A 27 -6.75 -18.18 1.16
N SER A 28 -6.95 -19.49 1.39
CA SER A 28 -7.03 -20.47 0.30
C SER A 28 -8.34 -20.39 -0.49
N HIS A 29 -9.41 -19.92 0.14
CA HIS A 29 -10.70 -19.67 -0.51
C HIS A 29 -10.87 -18.18 -0.67
N LEU A 30 -10.81 -17.72 -1.92
CA LEU A 30 -10.90 -16.32 -2.31
C LEU A 30 -12.15 -16.12 -3.17
N PRO A 31 -12.69 -14.89 -3.24
CA PRO A 31 -13.81 -14.59 -4.12
C PRO A 31 -13.47 -14.94 -5.58
N GLN A 32 -14.50 -15.26 -6.35
CA GLN A 32 -14.39 -15.49 -7.80
C GLN A 32 -14.76 -14.25 -8.62
N GLU A 33 -15.21 -13.18 -7.96
CA GLU A 33 -15.52 -11.89 -8.55
C GLU A 33 -14.84 -10.78 -7.75
N SER A 34 -14.52 -9.68 -8.44
CA SER A 34 -13.98 -8.47 -7.81
C SER A 34 -14.87 -7.98 -6.65
N ASP A 35 -14.30 -7.97 -5.44
CA ASP A 35 -14.89 -7.37 -4.24
C ASP A 35 -14.41 -5.93 -3.98
N PHE A 36 -13.76 -5.33 -4.98
CA PHE A 36 -13.30 -3.94 -4.97
C PHE A 36 -14.47 -2.97 -4.75
N THR A 37 -14.31 -2.08 -3.77
CA THR A 37 -15.03 -0.80 -3.74
C THR A 37 -14.06 0.31 -3.35
N PRO A 38 -14.26 1.55 -3.82
CA PRO A 38 -13.44 2.67 -3.39
C PRO A 38 -13.43 2.85 -1.88
N GLU A 39 -14.58 2.68 -1.23
CA GLU A 39 -14.76 2.85 0.21
C GLU A 39 -13.87 1.87 0.99
N ARG A 40 -13.81 0.61 0.57
CA ARG A 40 -12.97 -0.42 1.21
C ARG A 40 -11.47 -0.17 1.02
N GLU A 41 -11.06 0.37 -0.13
CA GLU A 41 -9.67 0.80 -0.33
C GLU A 41 -9.31 2.01 0.54
N ILE A 42 -10.23 2.98 0.70
CA ILE A 42 -10.04 4.07 1.65
C ILE A 42 -9.96 3.54 3.08
N SER A 43 -10.84 2.60 3.47
CA SER A 43 -10.80 1.97 4.80
C SER A 43 -9.48 1.23 5.05
N LEU A 44 -8.94 0.52 4.06
CA LEU A 44 -7.63 -0.11 4.15
C LEU A 44 -6.51 0.92 4.45
N MET A 45 -6.54 2.09 3.79
CA MET A 45 -5.60 3.17 4.06
C MET A 45 -5.78 3.77 5.46
N GLN A 46 -7.03 3.99 5.89
CA GLN A 46 -7.35 4.53 7.22
C GLN A 46 -6.86 3.62 8.33
N ILE A 47 -7.16 2.32 8.26
CA ILE A 47 -6.74 1.33 9.26
C ILE A 47 -5.21 1.24 9.27
N THR A 48 -4.55 1.28 8.10
CA THR A 48 -3.09 1.30 8.04
C THR A 48 -2.50 2.51 8.77
N ARG A 49 -3.03 3.72 8.51
CA ARG A 49 -2.63 4.95 9.20
C ARG A 49 -2.85 4.84 10.71
N ASP A 50 -4.01 4.36 11.13
CA ASP A 50 -4.38 4.28 12.55
C ASP A 50 -3.50 3.27 13.28
N SER A 51 -3.21 2.11 12.66
CA SER A 51 -2.26 1.12 13.18
C SER A 51 -0.83 1.67 13.27
N LEU A 52 -0.37 2.50 12.32
CA LEU A 52 0.93 3.17 12.44
C LEU A 52 0.94 4.14 13.63
N GLY A 53 -0.14 4.88 13.82
CA GLY A 53 -0.31 5.78 14.97
C GLY A 53 -0.31 5.05 16.31
N GLU A 54 -0.97 3.90 16.39
CA GLU A 54 -0.97 3.07 17.59
C GLU A 54 0.42 2.48 17.86
N LEU A 55 1.04 1.83 16.87
CA LEU A 55 2.37 1.23 17.02
C LEU A 55 3.41 2.26 17.47
N GLY A 56 3.35 3.49 16.94
CA GLY A 56 4.29 4.56 17.29
C GLY A 56 4.26 4.93 18.78
N ARG A 57 3.17 4.69 19.50
CA ARG A 57 3.07 4.95 20.96
C ARG A 57 3.84 3.93 21.80
N HIS A 58 4.15 2.78 21.23
CA HIS A 58 4.82 1.66 21.90
C HIS A 58 6.30 1.55 21.51
N MET A 59 6.81 2.49 20.72
CA MET A 59 8.21 2.52 20.27
C MET A 59 9.05 3.53 21.04
N ASP A 60 10.34 3.24 21.17
CA ASP A 60 11.34 4.21 21.62
C ASP A 60 11.53 5.32 20.58
N ALA A 61 12.09 6.45 21.02
CA ALA A 61 12.16 7.68 20.22
C ALA A 61 12.78 7.47 18.82
N GLY A 62 13.84 6.65 18.71
CA GLY A 62 14.53 6.41 17.44
C GLY A 62 13.68 5.68 16.40
N HIS A 63 12.89 4.69 16.80
CA HIS A 63 12.00 3.97 15.90
C HIS A 63 10.67 4.71 15.68
N ALA A 64 10.21 5.46 16.70
CA ALA A 64 8.96 6.23 16.64
C ALA A 64 8.95 7.27 15.51
N ASP A 65 10.07 7.95 15.24
CA ASP A 65 10.16 8.93 14.15
C ASP A 65 9.96 8.30 12.76
N SER A 66 10.50 7.10 12.56
CA SER A 66 10.33 6.35 11.30
C SER A 66 8.88 5.92 11.08
N ILE A 67 8.21 5.46 12.15
CA ILE A 67 6.79 5.12 12.09
C ILE A 67 5.93 6.37 11.93
N LYS A 68 6.30 7.49 12.55
CA LYS A 68 5.64 8.78 12.39
C LYS A 68 5.71 9.27 10.94
N ALA A 69 6.88 9.20 10.30
CA ALA A 69 7.04 9.56 8.88
C ALA A 69 6.17 8.69 7.97
N ALA A 70 6.10 7.37 8.25
CA ALA A 70 5.21 6.46 7.55
C ALA A 70 3.72 6.83 7.76
N ARG A 71 3.34 7.20 8.99
CA ARG A 71 1.97 7.66 9.30
C ARG A 71 1.61 8.94 8.55
N VAL A 72 2.52 9.91 8.52
CA VAL A 72 2.37 11.17 7.77
C VAL A 72 2.21 10.89 6.27
N THR A 73 2.99 9.96 5.72
CA THR A 73 2.81 9.52 4.33
C THR A 73 1.39 9.00 4.10
N MET A 74 0.85 8.19 5.01
CA MET A 74 -0.54 7.70 4.91
C MET A 74 -1.58 8.83 5.08
N ASP A 75 -1.32 9.83 5.92
CA ASP A 75 -2.17 11.03 6.04
C ASP A 75 -2.25 11.78 4.70
N TYR A 76 -1.12 11.96 4.02
CA TYR A 76 -1.08 12.54 2.67
C TYR A 76 -1.80 11.68 1.63
N MET A 77 -1.62 10.35 1.67
CA MET A 77 -2.37 9.43 0.80
C MET A 77 -3.89 9.61 0.98
N LEU A 78 -4.37 9.68 2.22
CA LEU A 78 -5.80 9.82 2.51
C LEU A 78 -6.35 11.20 2.11
N ARG A 79 -5.56 12.26 2.24
CA ARG A 79 -5.94 13.60 1.74
C ARG A 79 -5.99 13.65 0.21
N ALA A 80 -5.05 12.97 -0.46
CA ALA A 80 -4.94 13.01 -1.91
C ALA A 80 -5.91 12.09 -2.64
N HIS A 81 -6.53 11.11 -1.99
CA HIS A 81 -7.41 10.15 -2.64
C HIS A 81 -8.85 10.21 -2.12
N ARG A 82 -9.81 10.15 -3.04
CA ARG A 82 -11.23 10.09 -2.71
C ARG A 82 -12.00 9.15 -3.63
N PRO A 83 -13.12 8.57 -3.16
CA PRO A 83 -14.07 7.91 -4.04
C PRO A 83 -14.61 8.88 -5.09
N LEU A 84 -14.64 8.45 -6.34
CA LEU A 84 -15.24 9.19 -7.45
C LEU A 84 -15.71 8.20 -8.52
N GLN A 85 -16.99 8.25 -8.89
CA GLN A 85 -17.57 7.43 -9.98
C GLN A 85 -17.22 5.92 -9.88
N GLY A 86 -17.29 5.35 -8.68
CA GLY A 86 -17.00 3.93 -8.46
C GLY A 86 -15.51 3.56 -8.54
N THR A 87 -14.60 4.54 -8.54
CA THR A 87 -13.15 4.32 -8.46
C THR A 87 -12.51 5.16 -7.34
N VAL A 88 -11.25 4.88 -7.02
CA VAL A 88 -10.41 5.75 -6.18
C VAL A 88 -9.71 6.74 -7.12
N SER A 89 -9.94 8.03 -6.93
CA SER A 89 -9.35 9.11 -7.73
C SER A 89 -8.36 9.91 -6.89
N ILE A 90 -7.32 10.41 -7.55
CA ILE A 90 -6.47 11.46 -7.00
C ILE A 90 -7.23 12.79 -7.09
N ASP A 91 -7.25 13.55 -6.01
CA ASP A 91 -7.77 14.91 -5.97
C ASP A 91 -6.67 15.90 -6.38
N GLU A 92 -6.86 16.56 -7.51
CA GLU A 92 -5.88 17.46 -8.12
C GLU A 92 -5.48 18.61 -7.20
N LEU A 93 -6.46 19.27 -6.57
CA LEU A 93 -6.20 20.44 -5.72
C LEU A 93 -5.48 20.02 -4.44
N GLN A 94 -5.89 18.91 -3.83
CA GLN A 94 -5.18 18.36 -2.68
C GLN A 94 -3.76 17.93 -3.05
N LEU A 95 -3.56 17.31 -4.22
CA LEU A 95 -2.22 16.91 -4.66
C LEU A 95 -1.30 18.13 -4.84
N CYS A 96 -1.78 19.22 -5.47
CA CYS A 96 -1.05 20.47 -5.57
C CYS A 96 -0.61 21.00 -4.20
N SER A 97 -1.56 21.11 -3.25
CA SER A 97 -1.27 21.62 -1.89
C SER A 97 -0.30 20.70 -1.16
N ILE A 98 -0.48 19.39 -1.23
CA ILE A 98 0.42 18.43 -0.59
C ILE A 98 1.84 18.55 -1.13
N LEU A 99 2.02 18.62 -2.45
CA LEU A 99 3.35 18.76 -3.05
C LEU A 99 4.03 20.09 -2.68
N GLN A 100 3.30 21.14 -2.31
CA GLN A 100 3.88 22.37 -1.75
C GLN A 100 4.22 22.23 -0.27
N GLU A 101 3.43 21.46 0.47
CA GLU A 101 3.54 21.27 1.92
C GLU A 101 4.55 20.20 2.33
N LEU A 102 4.97 19.31 1.43
CA LEU A 102 5.93 18.25 1.75
C LEU A 102 7.22 18.84 2.31
N SER A 103 7.50 18.52 3.58
CA SER A 103 8.76 18.88 4.23
C SER A 103 9.89 17.98 3.74
N ASP A 104 11.12 18.35 4.07
CA ASP A 104 12.30 17.58 3.69
C ASP A 104 12.21 16.14 4.24
N SER A 105 12.50 15.16 3.39
CA SER A 105 12.37 13.71 3.61
C SER A 105 10.93 13.18 3.73
N GLU A 106 9.90 14.02 3.64
CA GLU A 106 8.51 13.55 3.60
C GLU A 106 8.14 13.02 2.20
N SER A 107 7.15 12.14 2.17
CA SER A 107 6.72 11.49 0.94
C SER A 107 5.21 11.35 0.85
N ILE A 108 4.71 11.26 -0.38
CA ILE A 108 3.34 10.85 -0.70
C ILE A 108 3.39 9.69 -1.70
N ALA A 109 2.52 8.69 -1.50
CA ALA A 109 2.30 7.64 -2.49
C ALA A 109 0.96 7.85 -3.22
N LEU A 110 0.95 7.67 -4.53
CA LEU A 110 -0.19 7.91 -5.40
C LEU A 110 -0.62 6.62 -6.08
N TYR A 111 -1.91 6.33 -6.02
CA TYR A 111 -2.54 5.22 -6.73
C TYR A 111 -3.11 5.71 -8.06
N VAL A 112 -2.37 5.50 -9.14
CA VAL A 112 -2.79 5.87 -10.49
C VAL A 112 -3.54 4.69 -11.11
N LYS A 113 -4.75 4.44 -10.59
CA LYS A 113 -5.52 3.21 -10.82
C LYS A 113 -5.74 2.87 -12.30
N ALA A 114 -6.20 3.83 -13.11
CA ALA A 114 -6.49 3.57 -14.52
C ALA A 114 -5.24 3.23 -15.36
N GLN A 115 -4.03 3.53 -14.87
CA GLN A 115 -2.76 3.15 -15.51
C GLN A 115 -2.05 1.99 -14.81
N ASN A 116 -2.69 1.28 -13.86
CA ASN A 116 -2.07 0.17 -13.14
C ASN A 116 -0.70 0.52 -12.51
N ALA A 117 -0.56 1.74 -12.01
CA ALA A 117 0.72 2.24 -11.55
C ALA A 117 0.63 2.90 -10.17
N GLY A 118 1.75 2.81 -9.44
CA GLY A 118 2.02 3.54 -8.22
C GLY A 118 3.13 4.56 -8.48
N ALA A 119 3.05 5.69 -7.79
CA ALA A 119 4.13 6.67 -7.73
C ALA A 119 4.43 7.02 -6.27
N LEU A 120 5.68 6.98 -5.85
CA LEU A 120 6.15 7.53 -4.58
C LEU A 120 6.90 8.81 -4.89
N VAL A 121 6.42 9.93 -4.35
CA VAL A 121 7.04 11.25 -4.51
C VAL A 121 7.63 11.65 -3.18
N THR A 122 8.94 11.86 -3.13
CA THR A 122 9.68 12.25 -1.92
C THR A 122 10.31 13.62 -2.13
N ASN A 123 10.11 14.55 -1.19
CA ASN A 123 10.92 15.77 -1.14
C ASN A 123 12.28 15.40 -0.51
N ALA A 124 13.37 15.52 -1.28
CA ALA A 124 14.73 15.22 -0.85
C ALA A 124 15.53 16.49 -0.49
N GLY A 125 14.85 17.59 -0.14
CA GLY A 125 15.46 18.87 0.22
C GLY A 125 15.58 19.79 -1.00
N ASP A 126 16.57 19.55 -1.85
CA ASP A 126 16.84 20.36 -3.05
C ASP A 126 16.09 19.88 -4.32
N SER A 127 15.39 18.76 -4.21
CA SER A 127 14.77 18.08 -5.34
C SER A 127 13.61 17.20 -4.91
N TYR A 128 12.72 16.89 -5.84
CA TYR A 128 11.72 15.84 -5.71
C TYR A 128 12.19 14.58 -6.42
N HIS A 129 12.06 13.45 -5.75
CA HIS A 129 12.29 12.13 -6.30
C HIS A 129 10.94 11.48 -6.63
N PHE A 130 10.73 11.20 -7.91
CA PHE A 130 9.56 10.52 -8.43
C PHE A 130 9.92 9.07 -8.70
N GLU A 131 9.30 8.14 -7.99
CA GLU A 131 9.58 6.71 -8.10
C GLU A 131 8.32 5.97 -8.54
N THR A 132 8.34 5.47 -9.78
CA THR A 132 7.16 4.88 -10.43
C THR A 132 7.31 3.38 -10.61
N PHE A 133 6.20 2.65 -10.49
CA PHE A 133 6.17 1.19 -10.60
C PHE A 133 4.79 0.65 -10.95
N GLU A 134 4.77 -0.52 -11.57
CA GLU A 134 3.55 -1.29 -11.84
C GLU A 134 2.94 -1.83 -10.55
N LEU A 135 1.61 -1.84 -10.41
CA LEU A 135 0.96 -2.42 -9.23
C LEU A 135 0.47 -3.86 -9.46
N SER A 136 -0.21 -4.12 -10.56
CA SER A 136 -0.79 -5.44 -10.86
C SER A 136 -0.06 -6.07 -12.03
N PRO A 137 0.46 -7.31 -11.90
CA PRO A 137 1.05 -8.02 -13.04
C PRO A 137 -0.03 -8.46 -14.04
N SER A 138 0.35 -8.72 -15.29
CA SER A 138 -0.59 -9.28 -16.29
C SER A 138 -1.14 -10.65 -15.89
N ASN A 139 -2.32 -11.02 -16.42
CA ASN A 139 -2.91 -12.34 -16.25
C ASN A 139 -1.94 -13.45 -16.65
N GLN A 140 -1.22 -13.25 -17.77
CA GLN A 140 -0.20 -14.19 -18.22
C GLN A 140 0.90 -14.34 -17.18
N ALA A 141 1.44 -13.25 -16.63
CA ALA A 141 2.50 -13.32 -15.63
C ALA A 141 2.03 -14.03 -14.35
N VAL A 142 0.78 -13.82 -13.91
CA VAL A 142 0.21 -14.53 -12.75
C VAL A 142 0.06 -16.01 -13.05
N ASN A 143 -0.57 -16.37 -14.16
CA ASN A 143 -0.96 -17.76 -14.45
C ASN A 143 0.21 -18.65 -14.91
N THR A 144 1.25 -18.08 -15.51
CA THR A 144 2.39 -18.85 -16.03
C THR A 144 3.56 -18.96 -15.05
N THR A 145 3.59 -18.14 -14.00
CA THR A 145 4.69 -18.17 -13.04
C THR A 145 4.60 -19.40 -12.14
N ILE A 146 5.58 -20.29 -12.25
CA ILE A 146 5.78 -21.38 -11.29
C ILE A 146 6.37 -20.80 -10.00
N GLY A 147 5.68 -21.00 -8.87
CA GLY A 147 6.16 -20.59 -7.55
C GLY A 147 5.75 -19.17 -7.13
N ARG A 148 6.68 -18.20 -7.18
CA ARG A 148 6.45 -16.83 -6.71
C ARG A 148 6.96 -15.81 -7.72
N LEU A 149 6.05 -14.96 -8.20
CA LEU A 149 6.42 -13.84 -9.07
C LEU A 149 7.27 -12.82 -8.28
N ARG A 150 8.54 -12.67 -8.67
CA ARG A 150 9.48 -11.74 -8.05
C ARG A 150 9.48 -10.44 -8.83
N ARG A 151 9.26 -9.32 -8.13
CA ARG A 151 9.20 -7.97 -8.69
C ARG A 151 10.08 -7.03 -7.89
N THR A 152 10.68 -6.07 -8.56
CA THR A 152 11.53 -5.03 -7.96
C THR A 152 10.79 -3.70 -7.88
N PHE A 153 10.98 -2.98 -6.78
CA PHE A 153 10.37 -1.68 -6.54
C PHE A 153 11.39 -0.67 -6.02
N PRO A 154 11.35 0.60 -6.47
CA PRO A 154 10.55 1.06 -7.60
C PRO A 154 11.02 0.44 -8.93
N GLY A 155 10.22 0.60 -9.99
CA GLY A 155 10.60 0.17 -11.34
C GLY A 155 11.58 1.16 -11.96
N SER A 156 11.20 2.44 -11.89
CA SER A 156 11.91 3.58 -12.46
C SER A 156 11.86 4.76 -11.52
N ALA A 157 12.77 5.71 -11.72
CA ALA A 157 12.70 6.96 -11.00
C ALA A 157 13.39 8.12 -11.68
N VAL A 158 12.96 9.32 -11.30
CA VAL A 158 13.40 10.59 -11.84
C VAL A 158 13.60 11.58 -10.69
N ARG A 159 14.70 12.34 -10.73
CA ARG A 159 14.97 13.45 -9.83
C ARG A 159 14.70 14.76 -10.58
N VAL A 160 13.90 15.65 -10.01
CA VAL A 160 13.62 16.99 -10.56
C VAL A 160 13.93 18.03 -9.49
N GLY A 161 14.56 19.15 -9.86
CA GLY A 161 14.89 20.21 -8.90
C GLY A 161 13.64 20.76 -8.20
N ARG A 162 13.78 21.13 -6.92
CA ARG A 162 12.65 21.65 -6.12
C ARG A 162 12.03 22.88 -6.78
N ASP A 163 12.86 23.80 -7.24
CA ASP A 163 12.40 25.05 -7.87
C ASP A 163 11.59 24.77 -9.15
N GLU A 164 12.01 23.81 -9.97
CA GLU A 164 11.27 23.39 -11.17
C GLU A 164 9.91 22.78 -10.81
N VAL A 165 9.87 21.89 -9.81
CA VAL A 165 8.60 21.25 -9.40
C VAL A 165 7.62 22.26 -8.81
N LEU A 166 8.12 23.24 -8.06
CA LEU A 166 7.29 24.24 -7.37
C LEU A 166 6.93 25.45 -8.23
N GLN A 167 7.43 25.54 -9.46
CA GLN A 167 6.89 26.49 -10.44
C GLN A 167 5.40 26.19 -10.66
N SER A 168 4.52 27.19 -10.43
CA SER A 168 3.06 26.99 -10.42
C SER A 168 2.54 26.27 -11.67
N GLY A 169 2.98 26.66 -12.86
CA GLY A 169 2.57 26.00 -14.10
C GLY A 169 3.00 24.54 -14.22
N PHE A 170 4.20 24.20 -13.73
CA PHE A 170 4.68 22.81 -13.74
C PHE A 170 3.91 21.98 -12.71
N LEU A 171 3.75 22.49 -11.49
CA LEU A 171 3.04 21.83 -10.40
C LEU A 171 1.58 21.52 -10.77
N GLU A 172 0.87 22.53 -11.26
CA GLU A 172 -0.53 22.41 -11.68
C GLU A 172 -0.67 21.39 -12.81
N THR A 173 0.21 21.46 -13.81
CA THR A 173 0.22 20.50 -14.92
C THR A 173 0.49 19.08 -14.43
N LEU A 174 1.44 18.90 -13.52
CA LEU A 174 1.80 17.60 -12.96
C LEU A 174 0.62 16.99 -12.17
N ALA A 175 0.00 17.76 -11.29
CA ALA A 175 -1.14 17.31 -10.49
C ALA A 175 -2.35 16.98 -11.36
N ALA A 176 -2.70 17.85 -12.32
CA ALA A 176 -3.79 17.61 -13.26
C ALA A 176 -3.53 16.37 -14.12
N THR A 177 -2.29 16.18 -14.56
CA THR A 177 -1.87 15.00 -15.34
C THR A 177 -2.05 13.71 -14.53
N LEU A 178 -1.57 13.68 -13.28
CA LEU A 178 -1.69 12.52 -12.40
C LEU A 178 -3.15 12.21 -12.05
N ALA A 179 -3.97 13.23 -11.75
CA ALA A 179 -5.39 13.07 -11.49
C ALA A 179 -6.15 12.51 -12.71
N LYS A 180 -5.83 13.02 -13.90
CA LYS A 180 -6.39 12.52 -15.16
C LYS A 180 -5.95 11.09 -15.46
N MET A 181 -4.65 10.79 -15.32
CA MET A 181 -4.13 9.43 -15.48
C MET A 181 -4.75 8.46 -14.47
N GLY A 182 -5.11 8.91 -13.27
CA GLY A 182 -5.73 8.07 -12.24
C GLY A 182 -7.14 7.57 -12.61
N THR A 183 -7.87 8.31 -13.43
CA THR A 183 -9.29 8.06 -13.75
C THR A 183 -9.55 7.68 -15.20
N GLN A 184 -8.75 8.15 -16.15
CA GLN A 184 -8.99 7.93 -17.58
C GLN A 184 -8.15 6.79 -18.13
N PRO A 185 -8.74 5.69 -18.63
CA PRO A 185 -8.01 4.66 -19.34
C PRO A 185 -7.30 5.21 -20.57
N ALA A 186 -6.08 4.74 -20.84
CA ALA A 186 -5.34 5.13 -22.02
C ALA A 186 -5.43 4.06 -23.12
N PRO A 187 -5.82 4.42 -24.36
CA PRO A 187 -5.92 3.47 -25.47
C PRO A 187 -4.62 2.70 -25.73
N GLY A 188 -4.71 1.42 -26.08
CA GLY A 188 -3.55 0.60 -26.42
C GLY A 188 -2.63 0.25 -25.25
N THR A 189 -3.11 0.40 -24.01
CA THR A 189 -2.44 -0.11 -22.80
C THR A 189 -2.92 -1.49 -22.40
N LEU A 190 -4.14 -1.88 -22.79
CA LEU A 190 -4.67 -3.20 -22.53
C LEU A 190 -4.13 -4.22 -23.54
N PRO A 191 -3.80 -5.46 -23.10
CA PRO A 191 -3.55 -6.57 -24.00
C PRO A 191 -4.72 -6.78 -24.96
N LYS A 192 -4.44 -7.24 -26.18
CA LYS A 192 -5.48 -7.57 -27.15
C LYS A 192 -5.59 -9.08 -27.31
N VAL A 193 -6.81 -9.57 -27.38
CA VAL A 193 -7.14 -10.99 -27.58
C VAL A 193 -8.01 -11.14 -28.82
N LYS A 194 -7.89 -12.29 -29.50
CA LYS A 194 -8.70 -12.60 -30.66
C LYS A 194 -10.07 -13.13 -30.20
N LYS A 195 -11.14 -12.40 -30.46
CA LYS A 195 -12.54 -12.79 -30.22
C LYS A 195 -13.32 -12.69 -31.52
N ALA A 196 -14.08 -13.74 -31.87
CA ALA A 196 -14.84 -13.81 -33.12
C ALA A 196 -14.05 -13.41 -34.40
N GLY A 197 -12.75 -13.75 -34.45
CA GLY A 197 -11.88 -13.43 -35.58
C GLY A 197 -11.22 -12.04 -35.55
N GLN A 198 -11.66 -11.13 -34.68
CA GLN A 198 -11.14 -9.77 -34.55
C GLN A 198 -10.31 -9.59 -33.26
N MET A 199 -9.41 -8.61 -33.24
CA MET A 199 -8.63 -8.28 -32.04
C MET A 199 -9.39 -7.26 -31.19
N HIS A 200 -9.71 -7.65 -29.96
CA HIS A 200 -10.38 -6.79 -28.98
C HIS A 200 -9.48 -6.58 -27.77
N GLU A 201 -9.59 -5.41 -27.13
CA GLU A 201 -8.93 -5.20 -25.84
C GLU A 201 -9.48 -6.18 -24.80
N GLU A 202 -8.59 -6.82 -24.05
CA GLU A 202 -8.95 -7.71 -22.96
C GLU A 202 -9.14 -6.88 -21.68
N THR A 203 -10.35 -6.42 -21.47
CA THR A 203 -10.74 -5.58 -20.33
C THR A 203 -10.64 -6.28 -18.98
N ARG A 204 -10.43 -7.61 -18.96
CA ARG A 204 -10.23 -8.41 -17.74
C ARG A 204 -8.75 -8.57 -17.38
N ASP A 205 -7.83 -8.11 -18.24
CA ASP A 205 -6.40 -8.05 -17.93
C ASP A 205 -6.03 -6.65 -17.39
N THR A 206 -4.78 -6.49 -16.99
CA THR A 206 -4.27 -5.24 -16.42
C THR A 206 -3.72 -4.34 -17.52
N ALA A 207 -3.96 -3.03 -17.39
CA ALA A 207 -3.31 -2.03 -18.24
C ALA A 207 -1.78 -2.08 -18.06
N HIS A 208 -1.04 -1.95 -19.16
CA HIS A 208 0.40 -1.75 -19.10
C HIS A 208 0.72 -0.38 -18.46
N PRO A 209 1.65 -0.30 -17.50
CA PRO A 209 1.90 0.92 -16.71
C PRO A 209 2.62 2.04 -17.46
N LYS A 210 2.85 1.89 -18.78
CA LYS A 210 3.70 2.76 -19.61
C LYS A 210 3.32 4.23 -19.58
N ILE A 211 2.04 4.54 -19.35
CA ILE A 211 1.59 5.94 -19.26
C ILE A 211 2.23 6.65 -18.07
N VAL A 212 2.49 5.93 -16.98
CA VAL A 212 3.18 6.45 -15.81
C VAL A 212 4.69 6.14 -15.85
N THR A 213 5.06 4.90 -16.17
CA THR A 213 6.47 4.46 -16.09
C THR A 213 7.32 4.90 -17.27
N GLU A 214 6.72 5.31 -18.39
CA GLU A 214 7.45 5.76 -19.58
C GLU A 214 7.06 7.19 -19.96
N LEU A 215 5.77 7.48 -20.21
CA LEU A 215 5.33 8.79 -20.67
C LEU A 215 5.52 9.89 -19.61
N LEU A 216 4.96 9.71 -18.40
CA LEU A 216 5.16 10.67 -17.31
C LEU A 216 6.65 10.80 -16.95
N ASN A 217 7.37 9.68 -16.86
CA ASN A 217 8.80 9.73 -16.59
C ASN A 217 9.59 10.50 -17.66
N SER A 218 9.23 10.35 -18.95
CA SER A 218 9.86 11.10 -20.04
C SER A 218 9.60 12.61 -19.91
N PHE A 219 8.39 12.98 -19.51
CA PHE A 219 8.05 14.37 -19.19
C PHE A 219 8.90 14.91 -18.03
N LEU A 220 9.01 14.15 -16.93
CA LEU A 220 9.83 14.54 -15.77
C LEU A 220 11.32 14.62 -16.10
N LEU A 221 11.83 13.71 -16.94
CA LEU A 221 13.24 13.68 -17.36
C LEU A 221 13.61 14.87 -18.26
N ALA A 222 12.66 15.51 -18.91
CA ALA A 222 12.95 16.69 -19.74
C ALA A 222 13.48 17.88 -18.92
N VAL A 223 13.11 17.97 -17.64
CA VAL A 223 13.54 19.02 -16.69
C VAL A 223 14.30 18.42 -15.49
N GLY A 224 14.62 17.14 -15.57
CA GLY A 224 15.18 16.36 -14.47
C GLY A 224 16.35 15.51 -14.92
N GLN A 225 16.75 14.59 -14.06
CA GLN A 225 17.83 13.65 -14.31
C GLN A 225 17.53 12.29 -13.67
N GLN A 226 18.23 11.26 -14.12
CA GLN A 226 18.17 9.97 -13.44
C GLN A 226 18.87 10.07 -12.07
N PRO A 227 18.29 9.49 -11.00
CA PRO A 227 18.93 9.50 -9.69
C PRO A 227 20.20 8.62 -9.68
N LEU A 228 21.22 9.06 -8.96
CA LEU A 228 22.54 8.40 -8.90
C LEU A 228 22.49 7.05 -8.17
N GLU A 229 21.68 6.93 -7.12
CA GLU A 229 21.55 5.70 -6.34
C GLU A 229 20.13 5.57 -5.79
N GLN A 230 19.57 4.35 -5.83
CA GLN A 230 18.21 4.09 -5.38
C GLN A 230 18.11 2.86 -4.49
N VAL A 231 17.48 3.03 -3.33
CA VAL A 231 17.06 1.90 -2.49
C VAL A 231 15.97 1.13 -3.22
N ARG A 232 16.31 -0.07 -3.71
CA ARG A 232 15.35 -1.00 -4.30
C ARG A 232 15.01 -2.12 -3.34
N ILE A 233 13.76 -2.56 -3.39
CA ILE A 233 13.24 -3.71 -2.65
C ILE A 233 12.77 -4.80 -3.61
N TRP A 234 12.87 -6.03 -3.15
CA TRP A 234 12.31 -7.18 -3.82
C TRP A 234 11.05 -7.63 -3.08
N LYS A 235 9.97 -7.88 -3.83
CA LYS A 235 8.75 -8.49 -3.30
C LYS A 235 8.43 -9.74 -4.10
N ASN A 236 8.03 -10.78 -3.37
CA ASN A 236 7.35 -11.92 -3.93
C ASN A 236 5.85 -11.58 -3.97
N THR A 237 5.38 -11.10 -5.12
CA THR A 237 3.99 -10.68 -5.31
C THR A 237 3.14 -11.92 -5.46
N ARG A 238 2.32 -12.18 -4.44
CA ARG A 238 1.24 -13.18 -4.50
C ARG A 238 -0.02 -12.46 -4.95
N ASP A 239 -0.44 -12.79 -6.15
CA ASP A 239 -1.67 -12.36 -6.80
C ASP A 239 -2.32 -13.60 -7.41
N GLU A 240 -3.64 -13.59 -7.54
CA GLU A 240 -4.43 -14.64 -8.18
C GLU A 240 -5.45 -13.96 -9.11
N VAL A 241 -5.79 -14.62 -10.21
CA VAL A 241 -6.83 -14.14 -11.13
C VAL A 241 -7.93 -15.19 -11.11
N LEU A 242 -8.91 -14.97 -10.24
CA LEU A 242 -10.02 -15.90 -10.00
C LEU A 242 -11.27 -15.37 -10.67
N TRP A 243 -11.99 -16.26 -11.35
CA TRP A 243 -13.08 -15.89 -12.23
C TRP A 243 -14.09 -17.02 -12.29
N GLU A 244 -15.35 -16.69 -12.01
CA GLU A 244 -16.49 -17.59 -12.20
C GLU A 244 -17.67 -16.76 -12.75
N ASP A 245 -17.92 -16.88 -14.05
CA ASP A 245 -19.06 -16.26 -14.77
C ASP A 245 -19.33 -14.77 -14.44
N CYS A 246 -18.27 -13.99 -14.19
CA CYS A 246 -18.37 -12.58 -13.79
C CYS A 246 -17.77 -11.62 -14.84
N LEU A 247 -18.00 -10.31 -14.67
CA LEU A 247 -17.41 -9.29 -15.56
C LEU A 247 -15.94 -9.03 -15.23
N HIS A 248 -15.63 -8.90 -13.94
CA HIS A 248 -14.30 -8.58 -13.45
C HIS A 248 -13.82 -9.68 -12.50
N PRO A 249 -12.69 -10.35 -12.81
CA PRO A 249 -12.15 -11.38 -11.94
C PRO A 249 -11.75 -10.79 -10.60
N TRP A 250 -11.78 -11.61 -9.55
CA TRP A 250 -11.13 -11.26 -8.30
C TRP A 250 -9.62 -11.18 -8.52
N ARG A 251 -9.03 -10.12 -7.96
CA ARG A 251 -7.59 -9.90 -7.91
C ARG A 251 -7.22 -9.28 -6.59
N ARG A 252 -5.97 -9.46 -6.17
CA ARG A 252 -5.53 -8.84 -4.93
C ARG A 252 -5.43 -7.32 -5.09
N SER A 253 -5.92 -6.57 -4.08
CA SER A 253 -5.89 -5.10 -4.05
C SER A 253 -4.53 -4.52 -4.48
N PRO A 254 -4.48 -3.72 -5.57
CA PRO A 254 -3.28 -3.01 -5.99
C PRO A 254 -2.88 -1.91 -4.99
N MET A 255 -3.86 -1.29 -4.31
CA MET A 255 -3.63 -0.34 -3.21
C MET A 255 -2.88 -1.02 -2.06
N TRP A 256 -3.23 -2.25 -1.73
CA TRP A 256 -2.50 -3.02 -0.71
C TRP A 256 -1.05 -3.29 -1.09
N LEU A 257 -0.75 -3.49 -2.38
CA LEU A 257 0.64 -3.57 -2.82
C LEU A 257 1.34 -2.21 -2.69
N LEU A 258 0.69 -1.13 -3.11
CA LEU A 258 1.22 0.25 -2.99
C LEU A 258 1.62 0.55 -1.56
N ILE A 259 0.70 0.39 -0.60
CA ILE A 259 0.94 0.56 0.84
C ILE A 259 2.15 -0.26 1.29
N ARG A 260 2.19 -1.56 0.98
CA ARG A 260 3.29 -2.43 1.40
C ARG A 260 4.63 -2.07 0.78
N VAL A 261 4.66 -1.55 -0.44
CA VAL A 261 5.89 -1.11 -1.12
C VAL A 261 6.37 0.20 -0.49
N THR A 262 5.48 1.19 -0.36
CA THR A 262 5.74 2.47 0.28
C THR A 262 6.32 2.29 1.69
N LEU A 263 5.62 1.57 2.56
CA LEU A 263 6.06 1.39 3.95
C LEU A 263 7.40 0.66 4.03
N GLN A 264 7.64 -0.34 3.17
CA GLN A 264 8.94 -1.02 3.18
C GLN A 264 10.07 -0.13 2.67
N LEU A 265 9.84 0.72 1.64
CA LEU A 265 10.83 1.67 1.16
C LEU A 265 11.17 2.71 2.24
N LEU A 266 10.15 3.27 2.90
CA LEU A 266 10.34 4.24 3.99
C LEU A 266 11.12 3.63 5.16
N CYS A 267 10.72 2.46 5.66
CA CYS A 267 11.45 1.78 6.73
C CYS A 267 12.89 1.44 6.33
N ARG A 268 13.14 1.02 5.08
CA ARG A 268 14.50 0.70 4.62
C ARG A 268 15.39 1.93 4.54
N ARG A 269 14.86 3.06 4.05
CA ARG A 269 15.60 4.34 4.02
C ARG A 269 15.94 4.82 5.42
N ALA A 270 14.98 4.72 6.35
CA ALA A 270 15.23 5.06 7.75
C ALA A 270 16.28 4.14 8.41
N SER A 271 16.25 2.84 8.11
CA SER A 271 17.23 1.86 8.66
C SER A 271 18.65 2.00 8.10
N GLN A 272 18.84 2.70 6.98
CA GLN A 272 20.20 3.06 6.53
C GLN A 272 20.82 4.13 7.45
N SER A 273 19.99 4.89 8.17
CA SER A 273 20.40 5.95 9.08
C SER A 273 20.41 5.53 10.55
N ILE A 274 19.68 4.48 10.93
CA ILE A 274 19.44 4.06 12.32
C ILE A 274 19.62 2.53 12.46
N ARG A 275 20.17 2.09 13.61
CA ARG A 275 20.45 0.71 14.03
C ARG A 275 19.82 -0.39 13.14
N PRO A 276 20.61 -1.12 12.32
CA PRO A 276 20.11 -2.06 11.31
C PRO A 276 19.49 -3.34 11.89
N GLU A 277 19.41 -3.45 13.22
CA GLU A 277 19.02 -4.67 13.93
C GLU A 277 17.51 -4.93 13.82
N VAL A 278 16.66 -3.89 13.85
CA VAL A 278 15.19 -4.04 13.85
C VAL A 278 14.59 -3.78 12.47
N ASP A 279 13.94 -4.80 11.90
CA ASP A 279 13.17 -4.66 10.66
C ASP A 279 11.78 -4.07 10.93
N LEU A 280 11.71 -2.74 11.06
CA LEU A 280 10.48 -1.99 11.38
C LEU A 280 9.31 -2.32 10.45
N TYR A 281 9.58 -2.59 9.17
CA TYR A 281 8.53 -3.00 8.24
C TYR A 281 7.91 -4.32 8.66
N LYS A 282 8.72 -5.33 9.04
CA LYS A 282 8.18 -6.61 9.51
C LYS A 282 7.45 -6.47 10.85
N VAL A 283 7.94 -5.63 11.77
CA VAL A 283 7.26 -5.33 13.04
C VAL A 283 5.89 -4.74 12.77
N PHE A 284 5.82 -3.67 11.98
CA PHE A 284 4.56 -3.05 11.60
C PHE A 284 3.60 -4.04 10.93
N MET A 285 4.10 -4.86 10.01
CA MET A 285 3.25 -5.85 9.33
C MET A 285 2.66 -6.90 10.29
N ALA A 286 3.35 -7.26 11.38
CA ALA A 286 2.79 -8.15 12.39
C ALA A 286 1.75 -7.42 13.26
N PHE A 287 2.06 -6.20 13.68
CA PHE A 287 1.15 -5.34 14.43
C PHE A 287 -0.15 -5.09 13.65
N PHE A 288 -0.06 -4.66 12.40
CA PHE A 288 -1.20 -4.40 11.52
C PHE A 288 -2.09 -5.63 11.31
N ILE A 289 -1.49 -6.82 11.16
CA ILE A 289 -2.25 -8.07 11.07
C ILE A 289 -3.00 -8.36 12.38
N GLY A 290 -2.39 -8.08 13.54
CA GLY A 290 -3.04 -8.17 14.84
C GLY A 290 -4.23 -7.22 14.97
N GLU A 291 -4.06 -5.96 14.57
CA GLU A 291 -5.13 -4.95 14.57
C GLU A 291 -6.31 -5.36 13.68
N VAL A 292 -6.04 -5.82 12.45
CA VAL A 292 -7.12 -6.29 11.55
C VAL A 292 -7.83 -7.52 12.13
N LEU A 293 -7.11 -8.43 12.79
CA LEU A 293 -7.73 -9.55 13.50
C LEU A 293 -8.63 -9.07 14.64
N HIS A 294 -8.16 -8.15 15.49
CA HIS A 294 -8.95 -7.60 16.57
C HIS A 294 -10.25 -6.95 16.06
N GLN A 295 -10.15 -6.10 15.04
CA GLN A 295 -11.32 -5.47 14.43
C GLN A 295 -12.25 -6.48 13.76
N SER A 296 -11.73 -7.58 13.23
CA SER A 296 -12.55 -8.65 12.63
C SER A 296 -13.32 -9.47 13.66
N ILE A 297 -12.77 -9.61 14.88
CA ILE A 297 -13.49 -10.20 16.02
C ILE A 297 -14.67 -9.30 16.40
N GLU A 298 -14.42 -7.99 16.55
CA GLU A 298 -15.48 -7.03 16.86
C GLU A 298 -16.56 -6.94 15.77
N ALA A 299 -16.16 -7.07 14.50
CA ALA A 299 -17.07 -7.10 13.36
C ALA A 299 -17.89 -8.41 13.25
N GLY A 300 -17.60 -9.40 14.10
CA GLY A 300 -18.33 -10.67 14.16
C GLY A 300 -18.07 -11.58 12.97
N LEU A 301 -16.83 -11.64 12.46
CA LEU A 301 -16.49 -12.62 11.42
C LEU A 301 -16.54 -14.07 11.96
N ASP A 302 -16.77 -15.01 11.05
CA ASP A 302 -16.91 -16.42 11.38
C ASP A 302 -15.64 -17.02 12.03
N SER A 303 -15.82 -18.03 12.86
CA SER A 303 -14.75 -18.60 13.68
C SER A 303 -13.63 -19.24 12.86
N ASP A 304 -13.93 -19.80 11.69
CA ASP A 304 -12.99 -20.36 10.73
C ASP A 304 -12.11 -19.27 10.09
N VAL A 305 -12.71 -18.13 9.72
CA VAL A 305 -12.00 -16.93 9.27
C VAL A 305 -11.04 -16.43 10.35
N LEU A 306 -11.53 -16.27 11.58
CA LEU A 306 -10.72 -15.82 12.72
C LEU A 306 -9.59 -16.81 13.04
N HIS A 307 -9.83 -18.11 12.93
CA HIS A 307 -8.81 -19.14 13.11
C HIS A 307 -7.70 -19.05 12.05
N TYR A 308 -8.06 -18.82 10.77
CA TYR A 308 -7.08 -18.60 9.71
C TYR A 308 -6.22 -17.37 9.98
N MET A 309 -6.86 -16.28 10.39
CA MET A 309 -6.20 -15.02 10.70
C MET A 309 -5.21 -15.18 11.86
N THR A 310 -5.64 -15.81 12.94
CA THR A 310 -4.81 -16.15 14.10
C THR A 310 -3.60 -17.00 13.69
N SER A 311 -3.82 -18.04 12.89
CA SER A 311 -2.76 -18.92 12.39
C SER A 311 -1.76 -18.20 11.49
N LYS A 312 -2.19 -17.18 10.73
CA LYS A 312 -1.28 -16.34 9.95
C LYS A 312 -0.45 -15.42 10.84
N LEU A 313 -1.06 -14.81 11.85
CA LEU A 313 -0.38 -13.97 12.83
C LEU A 313 0.67 -14.76 13.61
N ALA A 314 0.29 -15.93 14.17
CA ALA A 314 1.21 -16.80 14.91
C ALA A 314 2.46 -17.15 14.09
N ARG A 315 2.30 -17.60 12.85
CA ARG A 315 3.42 -17.88 11.92
C ARG A 315 4.28 -16.66 11.61
N ARG A 316 3.70 -15.45 11.63
CA ARG A 316 4.44 -14.20 11.40
C ARG A 316 5.28 -13.83 12.60
N LEU A 317 4.73 -13.99 13.82
CA LEU A 317 5.42 -13.76 15.07
C LEU A 317 6.57 -14.76 15.27
N GLU A 318 6.34 -16.05 14.98
CA GLU A 318 7.39 -17.08 15.01
C GLU A 318 8.56 -16.72 14.10
N LYS A 319 8.27 -16.27 12.86
CA LYS A 319 9.31 -15.81 11.92
C LYS A 319 10.07 -14.59 12.42
N LEU A 320 9.40 -13.65 13.09
CA LEU A 320 10.05 -12.50 13.71
C LEU A 320 10.98 -12.94 14.86
N GLY A 321 10.51 -13.82 15.75
CA GLY A 321 11.30 -14.36 16.86
C GLY A 321 12.50 -15.18 16.41
N SER A 322 12.33 -16.03 15.39
CA SER A 322 13.42 -16.85 14.84
C SER A 322 14.56 -16.03 14.21
N THR A 323 14.32 -14.75 13.87
CA THR A 323 15.35 -13.85 13.31
C THR A 323 16.20 -13.14 14.37
N ALA A 324 16.17 -13.56 15.64
CA ALA A 324 16.87 -12.92 16.77
C ALA A 324 16.49 -11.43 16.98
N ASN A 325 15.25 -11.06 16.63
CA ASN A 325 14.67 -9.74 16.88
C ASN A 325 13.91 -9.74 18.23
N THR A 326 14.59 -9.99 19.34
CA THR A 326 13.96 -10.00 20.68
C THR A 326 13.22 -8.69 20.96
N SER A 327 13.83 -7.55 20.58
CA SER A 327 13.22 -6.22 20.70
C SER A 327 11.93 -6.02 19.89
N ALA A 328 11.79 -6.69 18.73
CA ALA A 328 10.56 -6.59 17.93
C ALA A 328 9.38 -7.31 18.58
N LEU A 329 9.63 -8.47 19.21
CA LEU A 329 8.59 -9.20 19.93
C LEU A 329 8.19 -8.45 21.19
N ASP A 330 9.15 -7.87 21.91
CA ASP A 330 8.88 -7.07 23.10
C ASP A 330 7.97 -5.86 22.78
N ILE A 331 8.20 -5.18 21.65
CA ILE A 331 7.33 -4.09 21.16
C ILE A 331 5.91 -4.58 20.87
N LEU A 332 5.76 -5.78 20.28
CA LEU A 332 4.44 -6.33 19.94
C LEU A 332 3.68 -6.84 21.16
N TYR A 333 4.39 -7.36 22.16
CA TYR A 333 3.79 -7.79 23.43
C TYR A 333 3.41 -6.58 24.29
N SER A 334 4.23 -5.53 24.35
CA SER A 334 3.92 -4.30 25.09
C SER A 334 2.73 -3.54 24.49
N SER A 335 2.55 -3.63 23.17
CA SER A 335 1.44 -2.97 22.47
C SER A 335 0.10 -3.69 22.58
N GLY A 336 0.02 -4.85 23.25
CA GLY A 336 -1.21 -5.64 23.39
C GLY A 336 -1.72 -6.34 22.11
N ALA A 337 -1.06 -6.13 20.96
CA ALA A 337 -1.48 -6.65 19.65
C ALA A 337 -1.41 -8.18 19.53
N VAL A 338 -0.73 -8.84 20.48
CA VAL A 338 -0.57 -10.30 20.55
C VAL A 338 -1.40 -10.92 21.69
N GLY A 339 -2.14 -10.10 22.44
CA GLY A 339 -2.94 -10.52 23.59
C GLY A 339 -4.26 -11.21 23.20
N ILE A 340 -4.21 -12.41 22.63
CA ILE A 340 -5.37 -13.31 22.59
C ILE A 340 -5.17 -14.38 23.68
N SER A 341 -5.83 -14.15 24.81
CA SER A 341 -6.07 -15.05 25.96
C SER A 341 -4.86 -15.60 26.74
N GLN A 342 -4.55 -14.96 27.85
CA GLN A 342 -4.49 -15.68 29.13
C GLN A 342 -5.81 -15.49 29.88
N THR A 343 -6.93 -15.95 29.32
CA THR A 343 -8.09 -16.28 30.14
C THR A 343 -7.81 -17.65 30.73
N THR A 344 -7.31 -17.63 31.96
CA THR A 344 -7.34 -18.78 32.85
C THR A 344 -8.76 -19.34 32.85
N CYS A 345 -8.91 -20.62 32.46
CA CYS A 345 -10.13 -21.37 32.74
C CYS A 345 -10.40 -21.28 34.26
N PRO A 346 -11.59 -20.84 34.69
CA PRO A 346 -11.97 -21.02 36.08
C PRO A 346 -12.13 -22.53 36.34
N ASN A 347 -11.48 -23.01 37.40
CA ASN A 347 -11.56 -24.38 37.89
C ASN A 347 -13.00 -24.83 38.17
#